data_AF-A0A951CSF7-F1
#
_entry.id   AF-A0A951CSF7-F1
#
_cell.length_a   1.000
_cell.length_b   1.000
_cell.length_c   1.000
_cell.angle_alpha   90.00
_cell.angle_beta   90.00
_cell.angle_gamma   90.00
#
_symmetry.space_group_name_H-M   'P 1'
#
loop_
_entity.id
_entity.type
_entity.pdbx_description
1 polymer ?
#
loop_
_entity_poly.entity_id
_entity_poly.type
_entity_poly.pdbx_seq_one_letter_code
_entity_poly.pdbx_strand_id
1 'polypeptide(L)'
;MNVHPVAIYGAHNSPRIVAQRGCFVIFGQSTQAMEDAYEQEPFPASCLQKVMLRRDVLPAMRRSILKNGITESVVFPDLEGLSKDIKRDFGFEY
;
A
#
# COMPACT_ATOMS: atom_id res chain seq x y z
N MET A 1 25.04 -6.93 10.67
CA MET A 1 24.00 -6.11 9.98
C MET A 1 22.97 -7.09 9.42
N ASN A 2 21.67 -6.81 9.47
CA ASN A 2 20.65 -7.77 9.03
C ASN A 2 20.64 -7.91 7.50
N VAL A 3 20.59 -9.15 7.02
CA VAL A 3 20.58 -9.49 5.59
C VAL A 3 19.17 -9.47 5.02
N HIS A 4 18.18 -9.94 5.79
CA HIS A 4 16.79 -10.09 5.36
C HIS A 4 15.95 -8.84 5.66
N PRO A 5 14.90 -8.58 4.86
CA PRO A 5 13.96 -7.51 5.13
C PRO A 5 13.15 -7.77 6.41
N VAL A 6 12.79 -6.70 7.11
CA VAL A 6 11.96 -6.75 8.31
C VAL A 6 10.74 -5.86 8.12
N ALA A 7 9.56 -6.43 8.34
CA ALA A 7 8.29 -5.73 8.35
C ALA A 7 8.04 -5.15 9.75
N ILE A 8 7.77 -3.85 9.84
CA ILE A 8 7.52 -3.12 11.08
C ILE A 8 6.20 -2.36 11.02
N TYR A 9 5.52 -2.24 12.17
CA TYR A 9 4.44 -1.28 12.30
C TYR A 9 5.04 0.11 12.50
N GLY A 10 4.57 1.07 11.71
CA GLY A 10 4.97 2.46 11.89
C GLY A 10 4.45 2.98 13.24
N ALA A 11 5.23 3.81 13.91
CA ALA A 11 4.71 4.59 15.02
C ALA A 11 3.56 5.45 14.50
N HIS A 12 2.45 5.52 15.23
CA HIS A 12 1.27 6.35 14.90
C HIS A 12 1.56 7.85 15.08
N ASN A 13 2.59 8.34 14.38
CA ASN A 13 3.18 9.67 14.53
C ASN A 13 2.63 10.70 13.53
N SER A 14 1.74 10.27 12.62
CA SER A 14 1.02 11.17 11.72
C SER A 14 -0.37 10.62 11.39
N PRO A 15 -1.34 11.49 11.10
CA PRO A 15 -2.66 11.09 10.61
C PRO A 15 -2.58 10.18 9.37
N ARG A 16 -1.61 10.42 8.47
CA ARG A 16 -1.36 9.59 7.28
C ARG A 16 -0.98 8.15 7.63
N ILE A 17 -0.03 7.95 8.55
CA ILE A 17 0.39 6.62 8.98
C ILE A 17 -0.75 5.88 9.69
N VAL A 18 -1.54 6.60 10.50
CA VAL A 18 -2.73 6.04 11.14
C VAL A 18 -3.79 5.62 10.11
N ALA A 19 -4.06 6.45 9.10
CA ALA A 19 -5.08 6.18 8.09
C ALA A 19 -4.72 5.03 7.16
N GLN A 20 -3.44 4.89 6.78
CA GLN A 20 -2.98 3.83 5.89
C GLN A 20 -3.06 2.44 6.53
N ARG A 21 -2.95 2.35 7.87
CA ARG A 21 -2.99 1.09 8.65
C ARG A 21 -2.04 -0.01 8.10
N GLY A 22 -0.98 0.42 7.43
CA GLY A 22 -0.05 -0.44 6.72
C GLY A 22 1.14 -0.88 7.58
N CYS A 23 1.96 -1.74 6.98
CA CYS A 23 3.26 -2.14 7.49
C CYS A 23 4.35 -1.54 6.60
N PHE A 24 5.51 -1.23 7.18
CA PHE A 24 6.67 -0.72 6.47
C PHE A 24 7.74 -1.79 6.43
N VAL A 25 8.48 -1.86 5.33
CA VAL A 25 9.57 -2.84 5.18
C VAL A 25 10.90 -2.09 5.23
N ILE A 26 11.77 -2.48 6.16
CA ILE A 26 13.18 -2.10 6.16
C ILE A 26 13.92 -3.20 5.41
N PHE A 27 14.47 -2.86 4.24
CA PHE A 27 15.27 -3.79 3.46
C PHE A 27 16.65 -3.96 4.11
N GLY A 28 17.13 -5.21 4.13
CA GLY A 28 18.47 -5.55 4.59
C GLY A 28 19.54 -5.23 3.56
N GLN A 29 20.72 -5.83 3.72
CA GLN A 29 21.83 -5.65 2.78
C GLN A 29 21.69 -6.43 1.47
N SER A 30 20.82 -7.45 1.46
CA SER A 30 20.63 -8.25 0.24
C SER A 30 19.93 -7.42 -0.84
N THR A 31 20.47 -7.46 -2.06
CA THR A 31 19.83 -6.90 -3.26
C THR A 31 19.07 -7.96 -4.05
N GLN A 32 18.99 -9.19 -3.53
CA GLN A 32 18.23 -10.29 -4.13
C GLN A 32 16.72 -9.97 -4.10
N ALA A 33 15.99 -10.46 -5.11
CA ALA A 33 14.54 -10.34 -5.13
C ALA A 33 13.91 -11.12 -3.97
N MET A 34 12.81 -10.61 -3.42
CA MET A 34 12.17 -11.22 -2.24
C MET A 34 11.59 -12.60 -2.56
N GLU A 35 11.12 -12.81 -3.79
CA GLU A 35 10.66 -14.10 -4.29
C GLU A 35 11.77 -15.16 -4.25
N ASP A 36 12.97 -14.82 -4.73
CA ASP A 36 14.09 -15.75 -4.76
C ASP A 36 14.56 -16.08 -3.34
N ALA A 37 14.63 -15.07 -2.46
CA ALA A 37 14.99 -15.27 -1.05
C ALA A 37 13.96 -16.14 -0.32
N TYR A 38 12.66 -15.94 -0.59
CA TYR A 38 11.59 -16.75 -0.01
C TYR A 38 11.67 -18.23 -0.42
N GLU A 39 12.10 -18.53 -1.65
CA GLU A 39 12.27 -19.91 -2.13
C GLU A 39 13.53 -20.59 -1.57
N GLN A 40 14.59 -19.83 -1.30
CA GLN A 40 15.91 -20.37 -0.94
C GLN A 40 16.15 -20.46 0.56
N GLU A 41 15.41 -19.71 1.37
CA GLU A 41 15.63 -19.55 2.80
C GLU A 41 14.46 -20.08 3.64
N PRO A 42 14.66 -20.38 4.94
CA PRO A 42 13.66 -21.03 5.78
C PRO A 42 12.58 -20.08 6.30
N PHE A 43 11.92 -19.33 5.40
CA PHE A 43 10.80 -18.48 5.75
C PHE A 43 9.51 -19.29 6.01
N PRO A 44 8.59 -18.80 6.87
CA PRO A 44 7.31 -19.45 7.07
C PRO A 44 6.51 -19.57 5.78
N ALA A 45 5.87 -20.72 5.56
CA ALA A 45 5.03 -20.91 4.40
C ALA A 45 3.95 -19.83 4.29
N SER A 46 3.74 -19.32 3.08
CA SER A 46 2.77 -18.26 2.75
C SER A 46 3.04 -16.89 3.37
N CYS A 47 4.24 -16.62 3.92
CA CYS A 47 4.57 -15.29 4.43
C CYS A 47 4.81 -14.26 3.31
N LEU A 48 5.02 -14.71 2.07
CA LEU A 48 5.10 -13.87 0.88
C LEU A 48 4.06 -14.32 -0.14
N GLN A 49 3.22 -13.40 -0.60
CA GLN A 49 2.19 -13.64 -1.59
C GLN A 49 2.19 -12.56 -2.66
N LYS A 50 2.15 -12.97 -3.93
CA LYS A 50 2.03 -12.06 -5.07
C LYS A 50 0.58 -11.87 -5.44
N VAL A 51 0.09 -10.64 -5.39
CA VAL A 51 -1.26 -10.27 -5.82
C VAL A 51 -1.20 -9.57 -7.17
N MET A 52 -1.74 -10.21 -8.21
CA MET A 52 -1.83 -9.65 -9.56
C MET A 52 -3.22 -9.08 -9.80
N LEU A 53 -3.33 -7.77 -10.00
CA LEU A 53 -4.61 -7.11 -10.30
C LEU A 53 -4.73 -6.87 -11.82
N ARG A 54 -5.78 -7.43 -12.42
CA ARG A 54 -6.08 -7.16 -13.82
C ARG A 54 -6.70 -5.76 -13.98
N ARG A 55 -6.46 -5.10 -15.12
CA ARG A 55 -6.93 -3.73 -15.36
C ARG A 55 -8.47 -3.61 -15.35
N ASP A 56 -9.16 -4.64 -15.83
CA ASP A 56 -10.62 -4.71 -15.90
C ASP A 56 -11.29 -4.74 -14.52
N VAL A 57 -10.62 -5.26 -13.49
CA VAL A 57 -11.20 -5.33 -12.13
C VAL A 57 -11.04 -4.03 -11.33
N LEU A 58 -10.11 -3.15 -11.75
CA LEU A 58 -9.79 -1.92 -11.00
C LEU A 58 -11.01 -1.00 -10.78
N PRO A 59 -11.90 -0.74 -11.76
CA PRO A 59 -13.07 0.10 -11.53
C PRO A 59 -14.04 -0.47 -10.49
N ALA A 60 -14.24 -1.80 -10.49
CA ALA A 60 -15.13 -2.46 -9.54
C ALA A 60 -14.54 -2.46 -8.13
N MET A 61 -13.25 -2.78 -8.00
CA MET A 61 -12.51 -2.68 -6.73
C MET A 61 -12.54 -1.26 -6.18
N ARG A 62 -12.32 -0.26 -7.05
CA ARG A 62 -12.34 1.14 -6.64
C ARG A 62 -13.70 1.56 -6.09
N ARG A 63 -14.80 1.18 -6.75
CA ARG A 63 -16.14 1.43 -6.20
C ARG A 63 -16.35 0.74 -4.85
N SER A 64 -15.78 -0.46 -4.66
CA SER A 64 -15.87 -1.18 -3.40
C SER A 64 -15.15 -0.43 -2.27
N ILE A 65 -13.89 -0.03 -2.46
CA ILE A 65 -13.14 0.69 -1.41
C ILE A 65 -13.76 2.06 -1.09
N LEU A 66 -14.27 2.78 -2.09
CA LEU A 66 -14.95 4.07 -1.89
C LEU A 66 -16.23 3.91 -1.07
N LYS A 67 -17.03 2.87 -1.33
CA LYS A 67 -18.22 2.54 -0.51
C LYS A 67 -17.87 2.20 0.94
N ASN A 68 -16.63 1.78 1.20
CA ASN A 68 -16.12 1.54 2.55
C ASN A 68 -15.45 2.79 3.16
N GLY A 69 -15.59 3.97 2.54
CA GLY A 69 -15.04 5.23 3.06
C GLY A 69 -13.53 5.40 2.87
N ILE A 70 -12.90 4.58 2.02
CA ILE A 70 -11.49 4.71 1.68
C ILE A 70 -11.38 5.65 0.47
N THR A 71 -11.26 6.95 0.75
CA THR A 71 -11.03 8.02 -0.24
C THR A 71 -9.55 8.44 -0.27
N GLU A 72 -9.15 9.23 -1.27
CA GLU A 72 -7.78 9.73 -1.33
C GLU A 72 -7.49 10.67 -0.15
N SER A 73 -8.42 11.56 0.19
CA SER A 73 -8.31 12.48 1.33
C SER A 73 -8.30 11.78 2.70
N VAL A 74 -8.89 10.59 2.81
CA VAL A 74 -8.79 9.80 4.05
C VAL A 74 -7.38 9.22 4.21
N VAL A 75 -6.80 8.69 3.13
CA VAL A 75 -5.45 8.08 3.17
C VAL A 75 -4.35 9.14 3.19
N PHE A 76 -4.58 10.26 2.51
CA PHE A 76 -3.68 11.40 2.37
C PHE A 76 -4.42 12.66 2.88
N PRO A 77 -4.40 12.94 4.20
CA PRO A 77 -5.23 13.97 4.82
C PRO A 77 -4.75 15.41 4.59
N ASP A 78 -3.94 15.63 3.55
CA ASP A 78 -3.43 16.93 3.13
C ASP A 78 -4.26 17.52 1.98
N LEU A 79 -3.95 18.78 1.64
CA LEU A 79 -4.61 19.48 0.53
C LEU A 79 -4.45 18.74 -0.80
N GLU A 80 -3.36 18.00 -0.99
CA GLU A 80 -3.14 17.20 -2.19
C GLU A 80 -4.19 16.08 -2.29
N GLY A 81 -4.42 15.31 -1.22
CA GLY A 81 -5.44 14.26 -1.21
C GLY A 81 -6.85 14.81 -1.47
N LEU A 82 -7.21 15.93 -0.85
CA LEU A 82 -8.47 16.61 -1.10
C LEU A 82 -8.60 17.08 -2.55
N SER A 83 -7.55 17.67 -3.12
CA SER A 83 -7.56 18.15 -4.51
C SER A 83 -7.78 17.01 -5.51
N LYS A 84 -7.24 15.81 -5.23
CA LYS A 84 -7.40 14.61 -6.06
C LYS A 84 -8.82 14.07 -6.01
N ASP A 85 -9.45 14.05 -4.84
CA ASP A 85 -10.86 13.65 -4.70
C ASP A 85 -11.75 14.61 -5.49
N ILE A 86 -11.59 15.93 -5.29
CA ILE A 86 -12.38 16.96 -6.00
C ILE A 86 -12.21 16.85 -7.52
N LYS A 87 -10.97 16.77 -8.01
CA LYS A 87 -10.69 16.63 -9.45
C LYS A 87 -11.38 15.40 -10.06
N ARG A 88 -11.58 14.35 -9.26
CA ARG A 88 -12.10 13.08 -9.73
C ARG A 88 -13.61 12.99 -9.70
N ASP A 89 -14.22 13.61 -8.69
CA ASP A 89 -15.67 13.57 -8.50
C ASP A 89 -16.37 14.65 -9.33
N PHE A 90 -15.75 15.81 -9.49
CA PHE A 90 -16.34 16.93 -10.22
C PHE A 90 -15.81 17.08 -11.63
N GLY A 91 -14.63 16.53 -11.92
CA GLY A 91 -13.93 16.74 -13.20
C GLY A 91 -13.51 18.21 -13.34
N PHE A 92 -12.28 18.47 -13.77
CA PHE A 92 -12.11 19.68 -14.58
C PHE A 92 -12.62 19.29 -15.97
N GLU A 93 -13.91 19.52 -16.21
CA GLU A 93 -14.47 19.56 -17.56
C GLU A 93 -13.80 20.71 -18.30
N TYR A 94 -13.12 20.40 -19.41
CA TYR A 94 -12.94 21.32 -20.53
C TYR A 94 -13.87 20.85 -21.65
#